data_AF-A0A8S9YI47-F1
#
_entry.id   AF-A0A8S9YI47-F1
#
_cell.length_a   1.000
_cell.length_b   1.000
_cell.length_c   1.000
_cell.angle_alpha   90.00
_cell.angle_beta   90.00
_cell.angle_gamma   90.00
#
_symmetry.space_group_name_H-M   'P 1'
#
loop_
_entity.id
_entity.type
_entity.pdbx_description
1 polymer ?
#
loop_
_entity_poly.entity_id
_entity_poly.type
_entity_poly.pdbx_seq_one_letter_code
_entity_poly.pdbx_strand_id
1 'polypeptide(L)'
;MFTIIALEAMPTICQLINCTGIKSKAIHLQQALKDLGKSIPSLRVLVSDMLNKLQQNDENEQLLLFRECFSSSQNTALLIIDFQHDFVCGTLRSDKCPAKQSALRIVHKINALLDCRFAQIYTSYDWHPENHCSFYINRKQLKLSIKNKIINPEDAKIGDVLTIIGPQGVESEQKLWPVHCVANTQGSNIYPGLKLPDSSIPVYKGTLPDVESYSVFGDPNGVEDTGLKYSLKTSGIRTLVLCGIAFDVCVAASALDATKLGYRVIVIEDACVGIDHGEIQRKRQEMLEAGVHLTYVAKIHSILSGEFAPLFHVIETIKQNRAQLIDCTIP
;
A
#
# COMPACT_ATOMS: atom_id res chain seq x y z
N MET A 1 0.23 35.17 -1.68
CA MET A 1 -0.60 34.70 -2.82
C MET A 1 -1.01 33.23 -2.70
N PHE A 2 -0.25 32.35 -2.02
CA PHE A 2 -0.60 30.93 -1.86
C PHE A 2 -1.66 30.64 -0.77
N THR A 3 -1.81 31.50 0.23
CA THR A 3 -2.92 31.45 1.20
C THR A 3 -4.29 31.60 0.51
N ILE A 4 -4.34 32.26 -0.65
CA ILE A 4 -5.58 32.64 -1.34
C ILE A 4 -6.25 31.43 -2.02
N ILE A 5 -5.51 30.58 -2.73
CA ILE A 5 -6.07 29.41 -3.42
C ILE A 5 -6.59 28.32 -2.44
N ALA A 6 -5.94 28.16 -1.27
CA ALA A 6 -6.42 27.24 -0.23
C ALA A 6 -7.64 27.78 0.53
N LEU A 7 -7.73 29.11 0.70
CA LEU A 7 -8.92 29.79 1.22
C LEU A 7 -10.08 29.79 0.22
N GLU A 8 -9.82 29.70 -1.08
CA GLU A 8 -10.86 29.72 -2.12
C GLU A 8 -11.58 28.36 -2.29
N ALA A 9 -10.90 27.22 -2.11
CA ALA A 9 -11.52 25.90 -2.26
C ALA A 9 -12.24 25.40 -0.99
N MET A 10 -11.78 25.79 0.21
CA MET A 10 -12.32 25.32 1.49
C MET A 10 -13.81 25.67 1.73
N PRO A 11 -14.31 26.87 1.40
CA PRO A 11 -15.73 27.21 1.53
C PRO A 11 -16.62 26.31 0.68
N THR A 12 -16.22 26.00 -0.55
CA THR A 12 -16.92 25.11 -1.49
C THR A 12 -16.97 23.67 -0.98
N ILE A 13 -15.91 23.23 -0.30
CA ILE A 13 -15.80 21.90 0.31
C ILE A 13 -16.66 21.79 1.58
N CYS A 14 -16.67 22.83 2.43
CA CYS A 14 -17.56 22.91 3.58
C CYS A 14 -19.03 22.97 3.15
N GLN A 15 -19.35 23.65 2.04
CA GLN A 15 -20.69 23.65 1.44
C GLN A 15 -21.08 22.26 0.94
N LEU A 16 -20.20 21.55 0.21
CA LEU A 16 -20.40 20.15 -0.21
C LEU A 16 -20.79 19.20 0.93
N ILE A 17 -20.13 19.34 2.08
CA ILE A 17 -20.38 18.55 3.29
C ILE A 17 -21.75 18.91 3.91
N ASN A 18 -22.15 20.18 3.83
CA ASN A 18 -23.37 20.71 4.43
C ASN A 18 -24.60 20.77 3.49
N CYS A 19 -24.43 20.46 2.19
CA CYS A 19 -25.52 20.52 1.21
C CYS A 19 -26.51 19.34 1.36
N THR A 20 -27.80 19.66 1.30
CA THR A 20 -28.88 18.68 1.13
C THR A 20 -29.26 18.58 -0.35
N GLY A 21 -29.24 17.36 -0.90
CA GLY A 21 -29.62 17.09 -2.31
C GLY A 21 -28.46 16.93 -3.29
N ILE A 22 -28.67 16.07 -4.30
CA ILE A 22 -27.64 15.55 -5.22
C ILE A 22 -27.14 16.61 -6.20
N LYS A 23 -28.06 17.40 -6.78
CA LYS A 23 -27.73 18.50 -7.71
C LYS A 23 -26.82 19.55 -7.09
N SER A 24 -27.07 19.93 -5.83
CA SER A 24 -26.24 20.91 -5.12
C SER A 24 -24.82 20.38 -4.87
N LYS A 25 -24.69 19.12 -4.45
CA LYS A 25 -23.38 18.46 -4.29
C LYS A 25 -22.61 18.35 -5.61
N ALA A 26 -23.27 18.03 -6.72
CA ALA A 26 -22.64 17.90 -8.04
C ALA A 26 -22.02 19.23 -8.52
N ILE A 27 -22.73 20.34 -8.37
CA ILE A 27 -22.27 21.68 -8.78
C ILE A 27 -21.02 22.09 -8.00
N HIS A 28 -21.04 21.97 -6.67
CA HIS A 28 -19.91 22.32 -5.83
C HIS A 28 -18.70 21.40 -6.06
N LEU A 29 -18.92 20.11 -6.35
CA LEU A 29 -17.84 19.16 -6.69
C LEU A 29 -17.19 19.48 -8.04
N GLN A 30 -17.98 19.78 -9.08
CA GLN A 30 -17.46 20.20 -10.37
C GLN A 30 -16.57 21.44 -10.25
N GLN A 31 -16.98 22.41 -9.43
CA GLN A 31 -16.19 23.62 -9.21
C GLN A 31 -14.87 23.31 -8.50
N ALA A 32 -14.90 22.53 -7.42
CA ALA A 32 -13.69 22.12 -6.69
C ALA A 32 -12.70 21.34 -7.57
N LEU A 33 -13.20 20.44 -8.44
CA LEU A 33 -12.37 19.67 -9.37
C LEU A 33 -11.77 20.57 -10.48
N LYS A 34 -12.55 21.51 -11.04
CA LYS A 34 -12.05 22.46 -12.05
C LYS A 34 -10.92 23.32 -11.52
N ASP A 35 -11.06 23.82 -10.30
CA ASP A 35 -10.04 24.66 -9.68
C ASP A 35 -8.78 23.84 -9.38
N LEU A 36 -8.95 22.56 -9.00
CA LEU A 36 -7.85 21.63 -8.79
C LEU A 36 -7.05 21.31 -10.06
N GLY A 37 -7.71 20.97 -11.17
CA GLY A 37 -7.02 20.63 -12.43
C GLY A 37 -6.26 21.80 -13.05
N LYS A 38 -6.69 23.03 -12.76
CA LYS A 38 -5.94 24.24 -13.14
C LYS A 38 -4.65 24.37 -12.32
N SER A 39 -4.70 24.07 -11.03
CA SER A 39 -3.58 24.23 -10.09
C SER A 39 -2.54 23.10 -10.11
N ILE A 40 -2.90 21.86 -10.49
CA ILE A 40 -1.98 20.70 -10.47
C ILE A 40 -2.01 19.96 -11.81
N PRO A 41 -1.05 20.21 -12.72
CA PRO A 41 -1.06 19.65 -14.07
C PRO A 41 -1.10 18.12 -14.16
N SER A 42 -0.47 17.41 -13.23
CA SER A 42 -0.45 15.93 -13.20
C SER A 42 -1.82 15.30 -12.90
N LEU A 43 -2.73 16.05 -12.27
CA LEU A 43 -4.09 15.60 -11.97
C LEU A 43 -5.09 15.96 -13.06
N ARG A 44 -4.68 16.66 -14.12
CA ARG A 44 -5.59 17.14 -15.17
C ARG A 44 -6.36 16.03 -15.86
N VAL A 45 -5.73 14.88 -16.10
CA VAL A 45 -6.38 13.73 -16.74
C VAL A 45 -7.48 13.17 -15.85
N LEU A 46 -7.17 12.89 -14.57
CA LEU A 46 -8.13 12.39 -13.59
C LEU A 46 -9.28 13.38 -13.36
N VAL A 47 -8.96 14.67 -13.18
CA VAL A 47 -9.94 15.74 -13.00
C VAL A 47 -10.81 15.89 -14.24
N SER A 48 -10.24 15.87 -15.44
CA SER A 48 -10.97 15.96 -16.70
C SER A 48 -11.92 14.77 -16.87
N ASP A 49 -11.48 13.55 -16.54
CA ASP A 49 -12.32 12.36 -16.59
C ASP A 49 -13.49 12.44 -15.59
N MET A 50 -13.25 12.93 -14.37
CA MET A 50 -14.30 13.13 -13.37
C MET A 50 -15.28 14.24 -13.81
N LEU A 51 -14.79 15.33 -14.38
CA LEU A 51 -15.62 16.44 -14.86
C LEU A 51 -16.47 16.05 -16.07
N ASN A 52 -15.89 15.35 -17.04
CA ASN A 52 -16.61 14.85 -18.22
C ASN A 52 -17.74 13.91 -17.80
N LYS A 53 -17.47 13.00 -16.84
CA LYS A 53 -18.49 12.10 -16.28
C LYS A 53 -19.57 12.83 -15.47
N LEU A 54 -19.22 13.90 -14.77
CA LEU A 54 -20.19 14.75 -14.05
C LEU A 54 -21.07 15.60 -14.99
N GLN A 55 -20.64 15.85 -16.23
CA GLN A 55 -21.36 16.71 -17.18
C GLN A 55 -22.33 15.96 -18.11
N GLN A 56 -22.13 14.66 -18.34
CA GLN A 56 -22.85 13.93 -19.39
C GLN A 56 -24.11 13.18 -18.92
N ASN A 57 -24.43 13.16 -17.62
CA ASN A 57 -25.24 12.09 -17.03
C ASN A 57 -26.49 12.58 -16.26
N ASP A 58 -27.57 11.80 -16.33
CA ASP A 58 -28.85 11.93 -15.58
C ASP A 58 -28.62 11.90 -14.05
N GLU A 59 -29.53 12.44 -13.23
CA GLU A 59 -29.41 12.49 -11.75
C GLU A 59 -29.11 11.12 -11.13
N ASN A 60 -29.64 10.04 -11.70
CA ASN A 60 -29.37 8.66 -11.27
C ASN A 60 -27.93 8.22 -11.54
N GLU A 61 -27.35 8.63 -12.66
CA GLU A 61 -25.95 8.34 -13.00
C GLU A 61 -24.98 9.25 -12.25
N GLN A 62 -25.35 10.50 -11.95
CA GLN A 62 -24.60 11.34 -11.00
C GLN A 62 -24.57 10.68 -9.62
N LEU A 63 -25.70 10.14 -9.16
CA LEU A 63 -25.78 9.36 -7.92
C LEU A 63 -24.92 8.10 -7.99
N LEU A 64 -24.88 7.41 -9.15
CA LEU A 64 -24.00 6.27 -9.39
C LEU A 64 -22.52 6.68 -9.37
N LEU A 65 -22.18 7.85 -9.92
CA LEU A 65 -20.83 8.41 -9.91
C LEU A 65 -20.39 8.78 -8.48
N PHE A 66 -21.28 9.39 -7.70
CA PHE A 66 -21.06 9.62 -6.28
C PHE A 66 -20.86 8.29 -5.55
N ARG A 67 -21.66 7.26 -5.83
CA ARG A 67 -21.44 5.93 -5.24
C ARG A 67 -20.11 5.33 -5.71
N GLU A 68 -19.79 5.26 -7.00
CA GLU A 68 -18.53 4.69 -7.51
C GLU A 68 -17.26 5.47 -7.12
N CYS A 69 -17.34 6.79 -6.94
CA CYS A 69 -16.25 7.61 -6.43
C CYS A 69 -16.09 7.51 -4.92
N PHE A 70 -17.14 7.14 -4.18
CA PHE A 70 -17.17 7.29 -2.72
C PHE A 70 -17.55 6.02 -1.94
N SER A 71 -17.95 4.93 -2.57
CA SER A 71 -18.25 3.64 -1.96
C SER A 71 -18.28 2.51 -2.99
N SER A 72 -17.47 1.48 -2.79
CA SER A 72 -17.76 0.21 -3.45
C SER A 72 -17.00 -0.91 -2.76
N SER A 73 -17.60 -1.46 -1.71
CA SER A 73 -17.22 -2.80 -1.24
C SER A 73 -17.18 -3.82 -2.39
N GLN A 74 -18.03 -3.63 -3.42
CA GLN A 74 -18.13 -4.50 -4.61
C GLN A 74 -16.89 -4.48 -5.53
N ASN A 75 -16.03 -3.46 -5.46
CA ASN A 75 -14.76 -3.42 -6.20
C ASN A 75 -13.55 -3.13 -5.30
N THR A 76 -13.70 -3.37 -3.99
CA THR A 76 -12.64 -3.20 -2.99
C THR A 76 -12.18 -4.55 -2.50
N ALA A 77 -10.87 -4.79 -2.58
CA ALA A 77 -10.25 -5.96 -1.99
C ALA A 77 -9.50 -5.61 -0.71
N LEU A 78 -9.51 -6.54 0.25
CA LEU A 78 -8.61 -6.52 1.40
C LEU A 78 -7.36 -7.34 1.06
N LEU A 79 -6.18 -6.81 1.35
CA LEU A 79 -4.88 -7.47 1.27
C LEU A 79 -4.30 -7.56 2.68
N ILE A 80 -4.21 -8.78 3.20
CA ILE A 80 -3.54 -9.08 4.47
C ILE A 80 -2.13 -9.52 4.14
N ILE A 81 -1.16 -8.66 4.45
CA ILE A 81 0.23 -8.86 4.02
C ILE A 81 1.01 -9.60 5.10
N ASP A 82 1.49 -10.79 4.76
CA ASP A 82 2.51 -11.56 5.48
C ASP A 82 2.24 -11.71 6.99
N PHE A 83 0.98 -11.97 7.39
CA PHE A 83 0.64 -12.21 8.79
C PHE A 83 0.98 -13.65 9.23
N GLN A 84 2.23 -14.04 8.98
CA GLN A 84 2.75 -15.40 9.13
C GLN A 84 3.43 -15.64 10.48
N HIS A 85 3.57 -16.91 10.83
CA HIS A 85 4.11 -17.36 12.12
C HIS A 85 5.49 -16.75 12.41
N ASP A 86 6.42 -16.73 11.46
CA ASP A 86 7.77 -16.19 11.71
C ASP A 86 7.79 -14.71 12.06
N PHE A 87 6.92 -13.91 11.42
CA PHE A 87 6.80 -12.49 11.70
C PHE A 87 6.05 -12.18 13.00
N VAL A 88 5.16 -13.08 13.43
CA VAL A 88 4.34 -12.89 14.64
C VAL A 88 5.00 -13.47 15.89
N CYS A 89 5.46 -14.72 15.84
CA CYS A 89 5.96 -15.47 16.99
C CYS A 89 7.15 -16.41 16.72
N GLY A 90 7.65 -16.49 15.49
CA GLY A 90 8.75 -17.38 15.10
C GLY A 90 10.12 -16.69 14.97
N THR A 91 10.82 -16.93 13.86
CA THR A 91 12.26 -16.60 13.73
C THR A 91 12.54 -15.13 13.46
N LEU A 92 11.61 -14.38 12.82
CA LEU A 92 11.78 -12.97 12.44
C LEU A 92 10.66 -12.11 13.03
N ARG A 93 10.45 -12.24 14.34
CA ARG A 93 9.39 -11.53 15.04
C ARG A 93 9.56 -10.02 15.00
N SER A 94 8.49 -9.32 14.67
CA SER A 94 8.46 -7.85 14.59
C SER A 94 8.81 -7.16 15.93
N ASP A 95 8.54 -7.79 17.08
CA ASP A 95 8.87 -7.24 18.41
C ASP A 95 10.35 -7.38 18.79
N LYS A 96 11.12 -8.14 18.02
CA LYS A 96 12.58 -8.25 18.15
C LYS A 96 13.34 -7.32 17.22
N CYS A 97 12.64 -6.65 16.30
CA CYS A 97 13.20 -5.62 15.44
C CYS A 97 13.34 -4.27 16.19
N PRO A 98 14.14 -3.32 15.66
CA PRO A 98 14.39 -2.03 16.30
C PRO A 98 13.14 -1.28 16.77
N ALA A 99 12.04 -1.33 16.03
CA ALA A 99 10.78 -0.65 16.36
C ALA A 99 10.02 -1.28 17.55
N LYS A 100 10.35 -2.52 17.92
CA LYS A 100 9.77 -3.28 19.05
C LYS A 100 8.23 -3.34 19.03
N GLN A 101 7.63 -3.35 17.83
CA GLN A 101 6.18 -3.45 17.68
C GLN A 101 5.76 -4.92 17.60
N SER A 102 4.97 -5.39 18.55
CA SER A 102 4.45 -6.77 18.54
C SER A 102 3.26 -6.91 17.60
N ALA A 103 3.36 -7.82 16.62
CA ALA A 103 2.27 -8.20 15.72
C ALA A 103 1.02 -8.73 16.44
N LEU A 104 1.17 -9.31 17.64
CA LEU A 104 0.03 -9.78 18.43
C LEU A 104 -0.97 -8.65 18.75
N ARG A 105 -0.51 -7.39 18.80
CA ARG A 105 -1.37 -6.23 19.07
C ARG A 105 -2.38 -5.95 17.96
N ILE A 106 -2.11 -6.37 16.73
CA ILE A 106 -2.96 -6.06 15.56
C ILE A 106 -3.86 -7.23 15.14
N VAL A 107 -3.76 -8.41 15.77
CA VAL A 107 -4.60 -9.59 15.42
C VAL A 107 -6.10 -9.26 15.48
N HIS A 108 -6.55 -8.61 16.56
CA HIS A 108 -7.95 -8.24 16.72
C HIS A 108 -8.39 -7.15 15.72
N LYS A 109 -7.46 -6.31 15.26
CA LYS A 109 -7.69 -5.25 14.28
C LYS A 109 -7.89 -5.85 12.89
N ILE A 110 -7.03 -6.78 12.48
CA ILE A 110 -7.20 -7.50 11.22
C ILE A 110 -8.48 -8.36 11.25
N ASN A 111 -8.77 -9.04 12.37
CA ASN A 111 -10.03 -9.78 12.52
C ASN A 111 -11.26 -8.85 12.40
N ALA A 112 -11.22 -7.62 12.93
CA ALA A 112 -12.30 -6.65 12.75
C ALA A 112 -12.42 -6.16 11.28
N LEU A 113 -11.31 -6.10 10.53
CA LEU A 113 -11.36 -5.87 9.08
C LEU A 113 -12.03 -7.04 8.36
N LEU A 114 -11.73 -8.29 8.75
CA LEU A 114 -12.34 -9.48 8.16
C LEU A 114 -13.87 -9.55 8.37
N ASP A 115 -14.40 -8.90 9.41
CA ASP A 115 -15.85 -8.76 9.62
C ASP A 115 -16.52 -7.75 8.66
N CYS A 116 -15.73 -6.96 7.92
CA CYS A 116 -16.24 -6.01 6.92
C CYS A 116 -16.48 -6.68 5.56
N ARG A 117 -17.39 -6.12 4.76
CA ARG A 117 -17.65 -6.61 3.41
C ARG A 117 -16.61 -6.10 2.41
N PHE A 118 -15.78 -7.02 1.93
CA PHE A 118 -14.91 -6.84 0.76
C PHE A 118 -15.38 -7.72 -0.39
N ALA A 119 -15.15 -7.28 -1.63
CA ALA A 119 -15.41 -8.10 -2.81
C ALA A 119 -14.50 -9.33 -2.84
N GLN A 120 -13.26 -9.16 -2.38
CA GLN A 120 -12.27 -10.21 -2.34
C GLN A 120 -11.28 -9.99 -1.20
N ILE A 121 -10.78 -11.07 -0.62
CA ILE A 121 -9.77 -11.04 0.43
C ILE A 121 -8.58 -11.83 -0.09
N TYR A 122 -7.44 -11.16 -0.17
CA TYR A 122 -6.16 -11.75 -0.52
C TYR A 122 -5.28 -11.80 0.73
N THR A 123 -4.54 -12.89 0.88
CA THR A 123 -3.55 -13.04 1.94
C THR A 123 -2.22 -13.39 1.30
N SER A 124 -1.19 -12.57 1.55
CA SER A 124 0.14 -12.87 1.02
C SER A 124 0.94 -13.76 1.96
N TYR A 125 1.82 -14.51 1.33
CA TYR A 125 2.75 -15.42 1.97
C TYR A 125 4.14 -15.11 1.42
N ASP A 126 5.02 -14.64 2.29
CA ASP A 126 6.44 -14.78 2.05
C ASP A 126 6.76 -16.28 2.03
N TRP A 127 7.39 -16.75 0.95
CA TRP A 127 7.43 -18.17 0.65
C TRP A 127 8.75 -18.60 0.03
N HIS A 128 9.79 -18.49 0.83
CA HIS A 128 11.16 -18.61 0.37
C HIS A 128 11.64 -20.06 0.25
N PRO A 129 12.43 -20.40 -0.78
CA PRO A 129 13.23 -21.62 -0.74
C PRO A 129 14.37 -21.49 0.30
N GLU A 130 14.89 -22.61 0.81
CA GLU A 130 15.96 -22.60 1.81
C GLU A 130 17.24 -21.86 1.36
N ASN A 131 17.50 -21.85 0.05
CA ASN A 131 18.65 -21.19 -0.56
C ASN A 131 18.35 -19.74 -1.02
N HIS A 132 17.28 -19.11 -0.54
CA HIS A 132 16.90 -17.75 -0.95
C HIS A 132 18.01 -16.70 -0.67
N CYS A 133 18.18 -15.76 -1.60
CA CYS A 133 19.26 -14.78 -1.64
C CYS A 133 19.18 -13.77 -0.49
N SER A 134 17.99 -13.58 0.07
CA SER A 134 17.77 -12.68 1.19
C SER A 134 18.29 -13.25 2.51
N PHE A 135 18.50 -14.57 2.61
CA PHE A 135 18.97 -15.15 3.86
C PHE A 135 20.47 -14.93 4.05
N TYR A 136 20.81 -14.33 5.19
CA TYR A 136 22.18 -14.11 5.63
C TYR A 136 23.04 -15.37 5.54
N ILE A 137 22.49 -16.55 5.87
CA ILE A 137 23.23 -17.82 5.83
C ILE A 137 23.69 -18.19 4.42
N ASN A 138 22.99 -17.73 3.38
CA ASN A 138 23.27 -18.00 1.98
C ASN A 138 24.23 -16.98 1.34
N ARG A 139 24.64 -15.94 2.06
CA ARG A 139 25.45 -14.82 1.53
C ARG A 139 26.71 -15.24 0.76
N LYS A 140 27.33 -16.36 1.14
CA LYS A 140 28.55 -16.88 0.48
C LYS A 140 28.31 -17.36 -0.95
N GLN A 141 27.06 -17.66 -1.30
CA GLN A 141 26.64 -18.13 -2.62
C GLN A 141 26.24 -16.98 -3.54
N LEU A 142 26.11 -15.76 -3.00
CA LEU A 142 25.67 -14.59 -3.75
C LEU A 142 26.75 -14.14 -4.74
N LYS A 143 26.32 -13.79 -5.95
CA LYS A 143 27.16 -13.11 -6.93
C LYS A 143 27.13 -11.62 -6.63
N LEU A 144 28.23 -11.07 -6.12
CA LEU A 144 28.31 -9.65 -5.76
C LEU A 144 28.70 -8.79 -6.97
N SER A 145 28.03 -7.65 -7.12
CA SER A 145 28.47 -6.59 -8.02
C SER A 145 29.80 -5.99 -7.57
N ILE A 146 30.63 -5.57 -8.53
CA ILE A 146 31.86 -4.82 -8.28
C ILE A 146 31.62 -3.47 -7.59
N LYS A 147 30.37 -2.98 -7.59
CA LYS A 147 29.98 -1.71 -6.95
C LYS A 147 29.79 -1.84 -5.44
N ASN A 148 29.82 -3.06 -4.89
CA ASN A 148 29.64 -3.27 -3.46
C ASN A 148 30.72 -2.62 -2.62
N LYS A 149 30.31 -2.06 -1.48
CA LYS A 149 31.24 -1.65 -0.43
C LYS A 149 31.82 -2.86 0.30
N ILE A 150 31.02 -3.90 0.47
CA ILE A 150 31.44 -5.17 1.07
C ILE A 150 31.97 -6.06 -0.06
N ILE A 151 33.29 -6.26 -0.08
CA ILE A 151 33.96 -7.03 -1.14
C ILE A 151 33.82 -8.53 -0.87
N ASN A 152 34.06 -8.97 0.38
CA ASN A 152 33.91 -10.37 0.75
C ASN A 152 32.55 -10.59 1.41
N PRO A 153 31.71 -11.53 0.91
CA PRO A 153 30.41 -11.81 1.51
C PRO A 153 30.45 -12.22 2.99
N GLU A 154 31.60 -12.67 3.47
CA GLU A 154 31.80 -13.07 4.87
C GLU A 154 31.82 -11.90 5.85
N ASP A 155 32.19 -10.70 5.38
CA ASP A 155 32.23 -9.48 6.17
C ASP A 155 30.82 -8.88 6.38
N ALA A 156 29.85 -9.31 5.57
CA ALA A 156 28.46 -8.89 5.70
C ALA A 156 27.84 -9.40 7.01
N LYS A 157 26.85 -8.65 7.48
CA LYS A 157 26.05 -8.90 8.68
C LYS A 157 24.56 -8.90 8.34
N ILE A 158 23.76 -9.46 9.24
CA ILE A 158 22.30 -9.34 9.15
C ILE A 158 21.94 -7.85 9.16
N GLY A 159 21.10 -7.44 8.22
CA GLY A 159 20.67 -6.07 8.01
C GLY A 159 21.49 -5.28 6.97
N ASP A 160 22.68 -5.77 6.59
CA ASP A 160 23.45 -5.15 5.51
C ASP A 160 22.71 -5.26 4.17
N VAL A 161 22.94 -4.27 3.31
CA VAL A 161 22.43 -4.24 1.93
C VAL A 161 23.60 -4.48 0.99
N LEU A 162 23.48 -5.51 0.15
CA LEU A 162 24.44 -5.87 -0.89
C LEU A 162 23.83 -5.63 -2.26
N THR A 163 24.63 -5.20 -3.23
CA THR A 163 24.25 -5.21 -4.64
C THR A 163 24.56 -6.57 -5.25
N ILE A 164 23.56 -7.41 -5.49
CA ILE A 164 23.74 -8.75 -6.06
C ILE A 164 23.47 -8.73 -7.56
N ILE A 165 24.09 -9.66 -8.28
CA ILE A 165 23.82 -9.93 -9.69
C ILE A 165 22.85 -11.10 -9.75
N GLY A 166 21.57 -10.78 -9.99
CA GLY A 166 20.49 -11.74 -10.09
C GLY A 166 20.37 -12.37 -11.47
N PRO A 167 19.20 -12.97 -11.78
CA PRO A 167 18.91 -13.54 -13.09
C PRO A 167 19.17 -12.56 -14.23
N GLN A 168 19.64 -13.09 -15.36
CA GLN A 168 19.95 -12.31 -16.58
C GLN A 168 21.03 -11.23 -16.39
N GLY A 169 21.79 -11.26 -15.30
CA GLY A 169 22.84 -10.28 -15.03
C GLY A 169 22.33 -8.95 -14.48
N VAL A 170 21.06 -8.88 -14.06
CA VAL A 170 20.47 -7.66 -13.49
C VAL A 170 21.02 -7.44 -12.09
N GLU A 171 21.53 -6.24 -11.83
CA GLU A 171 21.96 -5.83 -10.49
C GLU A 171 20.77 -5.34 -9.66
N SER A 172 20.66 -5.79 -8.42
CA SER A 172 19.64 -5.36 -7.47
C SER A 172 20.20 -5.21 -6.06
N GLU A 173 19.59 -4.34 -5.26
CA GLU A 173 19.89 -4.23 -3.83
C GLU A 173 19.18 -5.35 -3.05
N GLN A 174 19.94 -6.08 -2.25
CA GLN A 174 19.48 -7.18 -1.41
C GLN A 174 19.84 -6.91 0.04
N LYS A 175 18.83 -6.72 0.88
CA LYS A 175 19.00 -6.70 2.34
C LYS A 175 19.11 -8.13 2.86
N LEU A 176 20.06 -8.39 3.76
CA LEU A 176 20.25 -9.69 4.38
C LEU A 176 19.39 -9.84 5.64
N TRP A 177 18.57 -10.89 5.68
CA TRP A 177 17.67 -11.23 6.79
C TRP A 177 18.09 -12.54 7.47
N PRO A 178 17.66 -12.79 8.72
CA PRO A 178 17.63 -14.14 9.28
C PRO A 178 16.81 -15.08 8.39
N VAL A 179 16.98 -16.40 8.53
CA VAL A 179 16.08 -17.36 7.87
C VAL A 179 14.66 -17.20 8.41
N HIS A 180 13.68 -17.08 7.52
CA HIS A 180 12.28 -16.89 7.84
C HIS A 180 11.40 -17.38 6.70
N CYS A 181 10.16 -17.72 7.01
CA CYS A 181 9.11 -18.05 6.03
C CYS A 181 9.56 -19.06 4.96
N VAL A 182 10.39 -20.03 5.35
CA VAL A 182 10.82 -21.10 4.44
C VAL A 182 9.60 -21.92 4.03
N ALA A 183 9.44 -22.14 2.72
CA ALA A 183 8.33 -22.85 2.13
C ALA A 183 8.07 -24.20 2.81
N ASN A 184 6.80 -24.49 3.07
CA ASN A 184 6.33 -25.72 3.73
C ASN A 184 6.84 -25.94 5.17
N THR A 185 7.26 -24.89 5.87
CA THR A 185 7.61 -24.97 7.30
C THR A 185 6.52 -24.34 8.16
N GLN A 186 6.58 -24.57 9.49
CA GLN A 186 5.68 -23.88 10.41
C GLN A 186 5.80 -22.35 10.30
N GLY A 187 7.01 -21.85 10.05
CA GLY A 187 7.31 -20.42 9.98
C GLY A 187 6.54 -19.68 8.88
N SER A 188 6.29 -20.35 7.76
CA SER A 188 5.59 -19.80 6.60
C SER A 188 4.05 -19.89 6.68
N ASN A 189 3.50 -20.56 7.69
CA ASN A 189 2.04 -20.64 7.87
C ASN A 189 1.47 -19.32 8.39
N ILE A 190 0.22 -19.00 8.04
CA ILE A 190 -0.52 -17.89 8.66
C ILE A 190 -0.63 -18.10 10.17
N TYR A 191 -0.49 -17.01 10.92
CA TYR A 191 -0.63 -17.06 12.36
C TYR A 191 -2.03 -17.55 12.77
N PRO A 192 -2.17 -18.61 13.60
CA PRO A 192 -3.45 -19.24 13.91
C PRO A 192 -4.51 -18.34 14.56
N GLY A 193 -4.13 -17.19 15.12
CA GLY A 193 -5.07 -16.23 15.70
C GLY A 193 -5.85 -15.40 14.65
N LEU A 194 -5.46 -15.47 13.37
CA LEU A 194 -6.18 -14.82 12.29
C LEU A 194 -7.38 -15.67 11.86
N LYS A 195 -8.59 -15.09 11.90
CA LYS A 195 -9.85 -15.76 11.54
C LYS A 195 -10.09 -15.70 10.02
N LEU A 196 -9.12 -16.18 9.26
CA LEU A 196 -9.13 -16.08 7.81
C LEU A 196 -10.28 -16.92 7.23
N PRO A 197 -11.15 -16.37 6.35
CA PRO A 197 -12.20 -17.15 5.72
C PRO A 197 -11.62 -18.06 4.63
N ASP A 198 -12.27 -19.20 4.38
CA ASP A 198 -11.90 -20.16 3.32
C ASP A 198 -11.90 -19.53 1.92
N SER A 199 -12.64 -18.44 1.74
CA SER A 199 -12.69 -17.68 0.49
C SER A 199 -11.47 -16.77 0.27
N SER A 200 -10.52 -16.73 1.21
CA SER A 200 -9.29 -15.95 1.04
C SER A 200 -8.40 -16.57 -0.03
N ILE A 201 -7.90 -15.73 -0.93
CA ILE A 201 -7.03 -16.14 -2.03
C ILE A 201 -5.57 -15.95 -1.61
N PRO A 202 -4.74 -17.02 -1.63
CA PRO A 202 -3.33 -16.91 -1.30
C PRO A 202 -2.54 -16.22 -2.43
N VAL A 203 -1.55 -15.41 -2.05
CA VAL A 203 -0.58 -14.79 -2.96
C VAL A 203 0.82 -15.11 -2.45
N TYR A 204 1.56 -15.96 -3.16
CA TYR A 204 2.93 -16.33 -2.80
C TYR A 204 3.93 -15.37 -3.46
N LYS A 205 4.93 -14.92 -2.71
CA LYS A 205 6.02 -14.04 -3.18
C LYS A 205 7.36 -14.48 -2.59
N GLY A 206 8.46 -14.05 -3.21
CA GLY A 206 9.82 -14.43 -2.79
C GLY A 206 10.11 -15.91 -3.05
N THR A 207 9.47 -16.49 -4.07
CA THR A 207 9.54 -17.93 -4.37
C THR A 207 10.78 -18.30 -5.18
N LEU A 208 11.42 -17.32 -5.81
CA LEU A 208 12.61 -17.51 -6.62
C LEU A 208 13.86 -17.35 -5.74
N PRO A 209 14.83 -18.28 -5.80
CA PRO A 209 15.99 -18.26 -4.89
C PRO A 209 16.89 -17.04 -5.05
N ASP A 210 16.96 -16.46 -6.25
CA ASP A 210 17.88 -15.36 -6.57
C ASP A 210 17.19 -13.98 -6.67
N VAL A 211 15.91 -13.88 -6.29
CA VAL A 211 15.09 -12.67 -6.46
C VAL A 211 14.27 -12.40 -5.20
N GLU A 212 14.50 -11.24 -4.58
CA GLU A 212 13.67 -10.74 -3.49
C GLU A 212 12.40 -10.06 -4.01
N SER A 213 11.28 -10.30 -3.33
CA SER A 213 10.00 -9.68 -3.66
C SER A 213 9.25 -9.28 -2.40
N TYR A 214 9.48 -8.04 -1.95
CA TYR A 214 8.70 -7.44 -0.88
C TYR A 214 7.25 -7.13 -1.29
N SER A 215 7.05 -6.71 -2.53
CA SER A 215 5.74 -6.35 -3.06
C SER A 215 4.93 -7.60 -3.38
N VAL A 216 3.64 -7.59 -3.04
CA VAL A 216 2.70 -8.66 -3.43
C VAL A 216 2.46 -8.73 -4.95
N PHE A 217 3.01 -7.81 -5.74
CA PHE A 217 2.91 -7.78 -7.19
C PHE A 217 4.10 -8.41 -7.91
N GLY A 218 5.16 -8.78 -7.20
CA GLY A 218 6.41 -9.30 -7.76
C GLY A 218 7.61 -8.39 -7.48
N ASP A 219 8.77 -8.74 -8.04
CA ASP A 219 9.99 -7.97 -7.84
C ASP A 219 10.03 -6.72 -8.74
N PRO A 220 10.81 -5.68 -8.35
CA PRO A 220 10.90 -4.43 -9.11
C PRO A 220 11.40 -4.58 -10.56
N ASN A 221 12.11 -5.66 -10.89
CA ASN A 221 12.65 -5.92 -12.23
C ASN A 221 11.72 -6.82 -13.07
N GLY A 222 10.63 -7.32 -12.50
CA GLY A 222 9.62 -8.11 -13.20
C GLY A 222 10.07 -9.53 -13.58
N VAL A 223 11.04 -10.09 -12.86
CA VAL A 223 11.46 -11.50 -12.97
C VAL A 223 10.44 -12.42 -12.29
N GLU A 224 9.99 -12.05 -11.08
CA GLU A 224 8.86 -12.68 -10.39
C GLU A 224 7.59 -11.86 -10.64
N ASP A 225 6.51 -12.54 -11.05
CA ASP A 225 5.15 -12.00 -11.10
C ASP A 225 4.24 -12.95 -10.31
N THR A 226 3.60 -12.43 -9.26
CA THR A 226 2.72 -13.23 -8.38
C THR A 226 1.38 -13.59 -9.02
N GLY A 227 1.07 -13.00 -10.18
CA GLY A 227 -0.24 -13.13 -10.85
C GLY A 227 -1.35 -12.27 -10.24
N LEU A 228 -1.09 -11.57 -9.12
CA LEU A 228 -2.09 -10.77 -8.42
C LEU A 228 -2.68 -9.67 -9.32
N LYS A 229 -1.86 -9.06 -10.19
CA LYS A 229 -2.33 -8.04 -11.16
C LYS A 229 -3.46 -8.56 -12.04
N TYR A 230 -3.33 -9.79 -12.53
CA TYR A 230 -4.31 -10.43 -13.39
C TYR A 230 -5.58 -10.78 -12.60
N SER A 231 -5.42 -11.34 -11.40
CA SER A 231 -6.54 -11.68 -10.52
C SER A 231 -7.38 -10.45 -10.15
N LEU A 232 -6.75 -9.36 -9.71
CA LEU A 232 -7.44 -8.11 -9.38
C LEU A 232 -8.18 -7.51 -10.57
N LYS A 233 -7.54 -7.49 -11.75
CA LYS A 233 -8.12 -6.95 -12.98
C LYS A 233 -9.35 -7.75 -13.43
N THR A 234 -9.26 -9.08 -13.41
CA THR A 234 -10.36 -9.97 -13.82
C THR A 234 -11.53 -9.94 -12.84
N SER A 235 -11.26 -9.74 -11.55
CA SER A 235 -12.28 -9.49 -10.52
C SER A 235 -12.86 -8.07 -10.53
N GLY A 236 -12.40 -7.19 -11.42
CA GLY A 236 -12.89 -5.80 -11.50
C GLY A 236 -12.55 -4.95 -10.28
N ILE A 237 -11.53 -5.34 -9.50
CA ILE A 237 -11.09 -4.60 -8.32
C ILE A 237 -10.45 -3.28 -8.75
N ARG A 238 -10.77 -2.21 -8.03
CA ARG A 238 -10.27 -0.85 -8.27
C ARG A 238 -9.66 -0.21 -7.02
N THR A 239 -10.02 -0.70 -5.84
CA THR A 239 -9.55 -0.20 -4.55
C THR A 239 -8.92 -1.34 -3.76
N LEU A 240 -7.78 -1.08 -3.15
CA LEU A 240 -7.04 -2.01 -2.31
C LEU A 240 -6.93 -1.44 -0.90
N VAL A 241 -7.37 -2.23 0.08
CA VAL A 241 -7.19 -1.96 1.51
C VAL A 241 -6.11 -2.90 2.03
N LEU A 242 -5.01 -2.35 2.54
CA LEU A 242 -3.83 -3.09 2.97
C LEU A 242 -3.70 -3.03 4.49
N CYS A 243 -3.32 -4.16 5.07
CA CYS A 243 -2.91 -4.31 6.47
C CYS A 243 -1.84 -5.40 6.57
N GLY A 244 -1.19 -5.56 7.73
CA GLY A 244 -0.24 -6.66 7.96
C GLY A 244 1.20 -6.22 8.30
N ILE A 245 2.18 -6.98 7.82
CA ILE A 245 3.58 -6.91 8.26
C ILE A 245 4.54 -6.92 7.06
N ALA A 246 5.67 -6.21 7.05
CA ALA A 246 5.97 -5.05 7.88
C ALA A 246 5.49 -3.76 7.20
N PHE A 247 5.02 -2.78 7.98
CA PHE A 247 4.54 -1.48 7.51
C PHE A 247 5.56 -0.80 6.58
N ASP A 248 6.82 -0.79 6.99
CA ASP A 248 7.97 -0.15 6.34
C ASP A 248 8.68 -1.05 5.31
N VAL A 249 8.18 -2.25 5.06
CA VAL A 249 8.74 -3.19 4.08
C VAL A 249 7.64 -3.66 3.12
N CYS A 250 7.09 -4.87 3.31
CA CYS A 250 6.16 -5.48 2.37
C CYS A 250 4.88 -4.67 2.17
N VAL A 251 4.34 -4.06 3.24
CA VAL A 251 3.14 -3.22 3.15
C VAL A 251 3.41 -1.97 2.32
N ALA A 252 4.48 -1.24 2.62
CA ALA A 252 4.84 -0.04 1.86
C ALA A 252 5.21 -0.35 0.40
N ALA A 253 6.00 -1.40 0.15
CA ALA A 253 6.34 -1.81 -1.21
C ALA A 253 5.08 -2.14 -2.03
N SER A 254 4.18 -2.94 -1.45
CA SER A 254 2.90 -3.30 -2.06
C SER A 254 1.99 -2.09 -2.30
N ALA A 255 1.92 -1.17 -1.34
CA ALA A 255 1.12 0.04 -1.47
C ALA A 255 1.62 0.95 -2.59
N LEU A 256 2.94 1.15 -2.67
CA LEU A 256 3.58 1.98 -3.68
C LEU A 256 3.50 1.37 -5.09
N ASP A 257 3.57 0.05 -5.23
CA ASP A 257 3.38 -0.58 -6.53
C ASP A 257 1.90 -0.59 -6.95
N ALA A 258 0.98 -0.77 -6.01
CA ALA A 258 -0.44 -0.64 -6.29
C ALA A 258 -0.82 0.74 -6.85
N THR A 259 -0.24 1.83 -6.33
CA THR A 259 -0.51 3.18 -6.86
C THR A 259 0.05 3.35 -8.28
N LYS A 260 1.26 2.85 -8.56
CA LYS A 260 1.84 2.83 -9.94
C LYS A 260 0.97 2.04 -10.93
N LEU A 261 0.32 0.98 -10.46
CA LEU A 261 -0.62 0.17 -11.24
C LEU A 261 -2.01 0.80 -11.39
N GLY A 262 -2.24 1.97 -10.80
CA GLY A 262 -3.49 2.73 -10.93
C GLY A 262 -4.61 2.33 -9.96
N TYR A 263 -4.31 1.53 -8.93
CA TYR A 263 -5.28 1.24 -7.88
C TYR A 263 -5.41 2.42 -6.91
N ARG A 264 -6.61 2.58 -6.34
CA ARG A 264 -6.77 3.39 -5.12
C ARG A 264 -6.28 2.57 -3.94
N VAL A 265 -5.41 3.14 -3.12
CA VAL A 265 -4.76 2.40 -2.04
C VAL A 265 -5.08 3.02 -0.70
N ILE A 266 -5.53 2.18 0.23
CA ILE A 266 -5.79 2.54 1.61
C ILE A 266 -4.92 1.62 2.48
N VAL A 267 -4.15 2.16 3.41
CA VAL A 267 -3.41 1.39 4.41
C VAL A 267 -4.01 1.67 5.79
N ILE A 268 -4.32 0.59 6.51
CA ILE A 268 -4.88 0.67 7.86
C ILE A 268 -3.74 0.65 8.88
N GLU A 269 -3.25 1.82 9.28
CA GLU A 269 -2.04 1.99 10.09
C GLU A 269 -2.10 1.22 11.42
N ASP A 270 -3.25 1.24 12.13
CA ASP A 270 -3.43 0.51 13.39
C ASP A 270 -3.67 -1.00 13.20
N ALA A 271 -3.71 -1.48 11.96
CA ALA A 271 -3.70 -2.90 11.60
C ALA A 271 -2.38 -3.29 10.91
N CYS A 272 -1.32 -2.50 11.07
CA CYS A 272 0.03 -2.80 10.62
C CYS A 272 1.02 -2.77 11.77
N VAL A 273 2.14 -3.48 11.62
CA VAL A 273 3.32 -3.31 12.49
C VAL A 273 4.56 -3.05 11.63
N GLY A 274 5.37 -2.09 12.03
CA GLY A 274 6.66 -1.81 11.41
C GLY A 274 7.84 -2.36 12.22
N ILE A 275 9.00 -2.43 11.58
CA ILE A 275 10.20 -3.07 12.14
C ILE A 275 11.33 -2.08 12.42
N ASP A 276 11.40 -0.95 11.74
CA ASP A 276 12.41 0.10 11.98
C ASP A 276 11.78 1.50 12.18
N HIS A 277 12.18 2.21 13.24
CA HIS A 277 11.59 3.50 13.59
C HIS A 277 11.78 4.60 12.52
N GLY A 278 12.97 4.66 11.90
CA GLY A 278 13.28 5.64 10.88
C GLY A 278 12.56 5.31 9.57
N GLU A 279 12.59 4.03 9.19
CA GLU A 279 11.96 3.57 7.94
C GLU A 279 10.44 3.64 7.99
N ILE A 280 9.81 3.41 9.14
CA ILE A 280 8.37 3.64 9.32
C ILE A 280 8.00 5.06 8.92
N GLN A 281 8.70 6.07 9.44
CA GLN A 281 8.37 7.46 9.14
C GLN A 281 8.65 7.81 7.68
N ARG A 282 9.78 7.34 7.14
CA ARG A 282 10.15 7.55 5.74
C ARG A 282 9.11 6.93 4.80
N LYS A 283 8.77 5.66 5.00
CA LYS A 283 7.79 4.94 4.17
C LYS A 283 6.38 5.46 4.32
N ARG A 284 6.00 5.91 5.52
CA ARG A 284 4.75 6.63 5.73
C ARG A 284 4.65 7.85 4.82
N GLN A 285 5.71 8.65 4.77
CA GLN A 285 5.77 9.86 3.96
C GLN A 285 5.76 9.56 2.45
N GLU A 286 6.54 8.58 2.00
CA GLU A 286 6.52 8.10 0.61
C GLU A 286 5.13 7.61 0.17
N MET A 287 4.43 6.85 1.02
CA MET A 287 3.07 6.40 0.75
C MET A 287 2.11 7.58 0.59
N LEU A 288 2.19 8.59 1.47
CA LEU A 288 1.36 9.79 1.38
C LEU A 288 1.62 10.58 0.08
N GLU A 289 2.89 10.76 -0.28
CA GLU A 289 3.30 11.42 -1.53
C GLU A 289 2.82 10.67 -2.77
N ALA A 290 2.84 9.34 -2.73
CA ALA A 290 2.33 8.47 -3.80
C ALA A 290 0.78 8.43 -3.87
N GLY A 291 0.08 9.14 -2.98
CA GLY A 291 -1.38 9.18 -2.94
C GLY A 291 -2.02 7.97 -2.26
N VAL A 292 -1.32 7.31 -1.33
CA VAL A 292 -1.93 6.29 -0.46
C VAL A 292 -2.72 6.97 0.66
N HIS A 293 -3.93 6.48 0.94
CA HIS A 293 -4.72 6.93 2.09
C HIS A 293 -4.35 6.15 3.34
N LEU A 294 -3.71 6.81 4.30
CA LEU A 294 -3.44 6.24 5.62
C LEU A 294 -4.60 6.52 6.57
N THR A 295 -5.14 5.48 7.19
CA THR A 295 -6.28 5.59 8.11
C THR A 295 -6.26 4.49 9.17
N TYR A 296 -7.34 4.36 9.93
CA TYR A 296 -7.48 3.41 11.03
C TYR A 296 -8.71 2.53 10.86
N VAL A 297 -8.72 1.35 11.50
CA VAL A 297 -9.83 0.38 11.44
C VAL A 297 -11.18 1.05 11.74
N ALA A 298 -11.22 1.99 12.70
CA ALA A 298 -12.46 2.68 13.08
C ALA A 298 -13.14 3.47 11.94
N LYS A 299 -12.43 3.77 10.83
CA LYS A 299 -12.96 4.50 9.68
C LYS A 299 -13.36 3.59 8.52
N ILE A 300 -12.95 2.33 8.51
CA ILE A 300 -13.14 1.46 7.35
C ILE A 300 -14.61 1.23 7.01
N HIS A 301 -15.47 1.07 8.02
CA HIS A 301 -16.89 0.86 7.81
C HIS A 301 -17.50 2.03 7.03
N SER A 302 -17.23 3.26 7.47
CA SER A 302 -17.71 4.47 6.80
C SER A 302 -17.16 4.63 5.38
N ILE A 303 -15.92 4.18 5.13
CA ILE A 303 -15.31 4.20 3.79
C ILE A 303 -16.01 3.19 2.86
N LEU A 304 -16.24 1.97 3.35
CA LEU A 304 -16.86 0.91 2.55
C LEU A 304 -18.36 1.13 2.32
N SER A 305 -19.06 1.75 3.28
CA SER A 305 -20.49 2.08 3.18
C SER A 305 -20.75 3.30 2.30
N GLY A 306 -19.75 4.17 2.13
CA GLY A 306 -19.89 5.43 1.39
C GLY A 306 -20.32 6.62 2.21
N GLU A 307 -20.44 6.43 3.53
CA GLU A 307 -20.66 7.52 4.47
C GLU A 307 -19.46 8.47 4.52
N PHE A 308 -18.26 7.95 4.23
CA PHE A 308 -17.01 8.71 4.15
C PHE A 308 -16.43 8.68 2.74
N ALA A 309 -16.73 9.72 1.99
CA ALA A 309 -16.20 10.01 0.66
C ALA A 309 -14.75 10.53 0.72
N PRO A 310 -13.76 9.90 0.06
CA PRO A 310 -12.39 10.43 0.03
C PRO A 310 -12.22 11.61 -0.95
N LEU A 311 -13.19 12.55 -1.02
CA LEU A 311 -12.87 13.91 -1.51
C LEU A 311 -11.81 14.55 -0.60
N PHE A 312 -11.88 14.23 0.71
CA PHE A 312 -10.84 14.55 1.69
C PHE A 312 -9.47 14.01 1.31
N HIS A 313 -9.38 12.83 0.68
CA HIS A 313 -8.10 12.24 0.28
C HIS A 313 -7.46 13.02 -0.87
N VAL A 314 -8.25 13.37 -1.90
CA VAL A 314 -7.80 14.27 -2.97
C VAL A 314 -7.29 15.58 -2.34
N ILE A 315 -8.05 16.17 -1.41
CA ILE A 315 -7.73 17.42 -0.72
C ILE A 315 -6.50 17.35 0.21
N GLU A 316 -6.31 16.29 0.98
CA GLU A 316 -5.17 16.16 1.90
C GLU A 316 -3.88 15.83 1.17
N THR A 317 -3.92 14.98 0.14
CA THR A 317 -2.78 14.76 -0.75
C THR A 317 -2.32 16.08 -1.38
N ILE A 318 -3.25 16.98 -1.73
CA ILE A 318 -2.92 18.34 -2.21
C ILE A 318 -2.24 19.19 -1.12
N LYS A 319 -2.73 19.15 0.13
CA LYS A 319 -2.17 19.95 1.23
C LYS A 319 -0.76 19.50 1.62
N GLN A 320 -0.52 18.19 1.68
CA GLN A 320 0.76 17.61 2.09
C GLN A 320 1.86 17.89 1.06
N ASN A 321 1.56 17.78 -0.23
CA ASN A 321 2.51 18.10 -1.31
C ASN A 321 2.85 19.61 -1.38
N ARG A 322 2.03 20.49 -0.79
CA ARG A 322 2.30 21.93 -0.74
C ARG A 322 3.30 22.33 0.37
N ALA A 323 3.38 21.56 1.46
CA ALA A 323 4.34 21.81 2.53
C ALA A 323 5.78 21.50 2.10
N GLN A 324 5.97 20.52 1.21
CA GLN A 324 7.27 20.12 0.67
C GLN A 324 7.80 21.05 -0.41
N LEU A 325 6.92 21.70 -1.18
CA LEU A 325 7.31 22.68 -2.20
C LEU A 325 7.80 24.02 -1.62
N ILE A 326 7.55 24.29 -0.33
CA ILE A 326 8.03 25.51 0.34
C ILE A 326 9.47 25.35 0.84
N ASP A 327 9.97 24.12 1.00
CA ASP A 327 11.33 23.84 1.50
C ASP A 327 12.37 23.68 0.36
N CYS A 328 11.93 23.63 -0.90
CA CYS A 328 12.82 23.57 -2.08
C CYS A 328 12.99 24.91 -2.80
N THR A 329 12.53 26.02 -2.20
CA THR A 329 12.87 27.36 -2.67
C THR A 329 13.66 28.09 -1.60
N ILE A 330 14.99 28.02 -1.71
CA ILE A 330 16.00 29.10 -1.61
C ILE A 330 17.39 28.42 -1.58
N PRO A 331 18.42 28.96 -2.26
CA PRO A 331 18.58 30.36 -2.66
C PRO A 331 17.88 30.77 -3.94
#